data_AF-M4S836-F1
#
_entry.id   AF-M4S836-F1
#
_cell.length_a   1.000
_cell.length_b   1.000
_cell.length_c   1.000
_cell.angle_alpha   90.00
_cell.angle_beta   90.00
_cell.angle_gamma   90.00
#
_symmetry.space_group_name_H-M   'P 1'
#
loop_
_entity.id
_entity.type
_entity.pdbx_description
1 polymer ?
#
loop_
_entity_poly.entity_id
_entity_poly.type
_entity_poly.pdbx_seq_one_letter_code
_entity_poly.pdbx_strand_id
1 'polypeptide(L)'
;MIDHHPQHGASSGAKPYWMLALNLAISTLIMYLVMFEMIRGWGEFIHNINFFYMALTMAMPMGVLMLLMMGSMYPNKRLNLVLYAALAAVFVLAFAAVRTQALVGDKQFVRSMIPHHSGAILMCREAPLDDPEIRELCFGPDGIIASQEREIAQMKRIMERL
;
A
#
# COMPACT_ATOMS: atom_id res chain seq x y z
N MET A 1 28.90 -49.55 16.87
CA MET A 1 28.36 -49.21 15.53
C MET A 1 27.89 -47.77 15.62
N ILE A 2 28.33 -46.93 14.69
CA ILE A 2 28.45 -45.47 14.83
C ILE A 2 27.07 -44.79 14.87
N ASP A 3 26.76 -44.10 15.97
CA ASP A 3 25.63 -43.17 16.06
C ASP A 3 25.94 -41.92 15.22
N HIS A 4 25.38 -41.86 14.01
CA HIS A 4 25.36 -40.65 13.21
C HIS A 4 24.28 -39.70 13.75
N HIS A 5 24.64 -38.86 14.72
CA HIS A 5 23.94 -37.60 14.94
C HIS A 5 24.27 -36.65 13.78
N PRO A 6 23.31 -36.25 12.93
CA PRO A 6 23.54 -35.14 12.04
C PRO A 6 23.62 -33.87 12.91
N GLN A 7 24.83 -33.33 13.05
CA GLN A 7 25.02 -31.97 13.54
C GLN A 7 24.37 -31.03 12.52
N HIS A 8 23.16 -30.57 12.83
CA HIS A 8 22.56 -29.44 12.11
C HIS A 8 23.40 -28.20 12.39
N GLY A 9 24.22 -27.85 11.40
CA GLY A 9 25.13 -26.73 11.41
C GLY A 9 24.44 -25.40 11.72
N ALA A 10 25.19 -24.58 12.44
CA ALA A 10 24.91 -23.20 12.83
C ALA A 10 24.22 -22.37 11.73
N SER A 11 22.94 -22.05 11.93
CA SER A 11 22.27 -20.89 11.29
C SER A 11 21.10 -20.35 12.12
N SER A 12 21.15 -20.52 13.45
CA SER A 12 20.01 -20.34 14.36
C SER A 12 19.67 -18.90 14.73
N GLY A 13 20.50 -17.91 14.35
CA GLY A 13 20.23 -16.49 14.64
C GLY A 13 19.70 -15.66 13.47
N ALA A 14 20.13 -15.95 12.23
CA ALA A 14 19.81 -15.13 11.05
C ALA A 14 18.47 -15.52 10.39
N LYS A 15 18.09 -16.80 10.48
CA LYS A 15 16.88 -17.33 9.86
C LYS A 15 15.59 -16.59 10.29
N PRO A 16 15.37 -16.26 11.59
CA PRO A 16 14.17 -15.51 12.01
C PRO A 16 14.09 -14.09 11.41
N TYR A 17 15.21 -13.36 11.35
CA TYR A 17 15.25 -12.01 10.77
C TYR A 17 15.04 -12.03 9.26
N TRP A 18 15.60 -13.02 8.58
CA TRP A 18 15.35 -13.21 7.15
C TRP A 18 13.88 -13.52 6.87
N MET A 19 13.27 -14.40 7.67
CA MET A 19 11.83 -14.69 7.55
C MET A 19 10.97 -13.46 7.84
N LEU A 20 11.35 -12.61 8.80
CA LEU A 20 10.68 -11.33 9.04
C LEU A 20 10.77 -10.43 7.79
N ALA A 21 11.96 -10.24 7.23
CA ALA A 21 12.15 -9.40 6.05
C ALA A 21 11.37 -9.93 4.84
N LEU A 22 11.40 -11.25 4.61
CA LEU A 22 10.67 -11.91 3.52
C LEU A 22 9.15 -11.77 3.71
N ASN A 23 8.66 -12.03 4.92
CA ASN A 23 7.24 -11.88 5.24
C ASN A 23 6.78 -10.43 5.02
N LEU A 24 7.53 -9.46 5.55
CA LEU A 24 7.20 -8.04 5.39
C LEU A 24 7.19 -7.62 3.92
N ALA A 25 8.17 -8.07 3.11
CA ALA A 25 8.23 -7.77 1.70
C ALA A 25 7.05 -8.36 0.91
N ILE A 26 6.75 -9.64 1.12
CA ILE A 26 5.62 -10.32 0.47
C ILE A 26 4.30 -9.69 0.89
N SER A 27 4.09 -9.46 2.19
CA SER A 27 2.89 -8.82 2.71
C SER A 27 2.73 -7.40 2.17
N THR A 28 3.82 -6.63 2.02
CA THR A 28 3.77 -5.30 1.41
C THR A 28 3.35 -5.38 -0.05
N LEU A 29 3.86 -6.34 -0.82
CA LEU A 29 3.45 -6.55 -2.20
C LEU A 29 1.97 -6.94 -2.31
N ILE A 30 1.50 -7.85 -1.44
CA ILE A 30 0.09 -8.24 -1.40
C ILE A 30 -0.79 -7.03 -1.06
N MET A 31 -0.45 -6.29 0.00
CA MET A 31 -1.18 -5.07 0.38
C MET A 31 -1.20 -4.07 -0.77
N TYR A 32 -0.08 -3.86 -1.45
CA TYR A 32 -0.01 -2.98 -2.61
C TYR A 32 -1.03 -3.36 -3.69
N LEU A 33 -1.16 -4.65 -4.00
CA LEU A 33 -2.10 -5.14 -5.01
C LEU A 33 -3.56 -5.04 -4.53
N VAL A 34 -3.81 -5.38 -3.26
CA VAL A 34 -5.13 -5.30 -2.62
C VAL A 34 -5.66 -3.86 -2.57
N MET A 35 -4.80 -2.84 -2.53
CA MET A 35 -5.25 -1.44 -2.62
C MET A 35 -6.02 -1.11 -3.91
N PHE A 36 -5.90 -1.92 -4.96
CA PHE A 36 -6.66 -1.77 -6.20
C PHE A 36 -8.04 -2.44 -6.16
N GLU A 37 -8.44 -3.08 -5.06
CA GLU A 37 -9.79 -3.66 -4.93
C GLU A 37 -10.90 -2.63 -5.15
N MET A 38 -10.63 -1.37 -4.85
CA MET A 38 -11.59 -0.28 -5.01
C MET A 38 -11.57 0.35 -6.42
N ILE A 39 -11.02 -0.28 -7.45
CA ILE A 39 -11.17 0.23 -8.84
C ILE A 39 -12.39 -0.40 -9.51
N ARG A 40 -13.10 0.37 -10.35
CA ARG A 40 -14.26 -0.12 -11.09
C ARG A 40 -13.90 -1.15 -12.19
N GLY A 41 -12.68 -1.11 -12.71
CA GLY A 41 -12.27 -1.99 -13.81
C GLY A 41 -10.76 -2.05 -14.02
N TRP A 42 -10.33 -3.04 -14.82
CA TRP A 42 -8.91 -3.30 -15.10
C TRP A 42 -8.20 -2.17 -15.86
N GLY A 43 -8.95 -1.35 -16.61
CA GLY A 43 -8.40 -0.20 -17.34
C GLY A 43 -7.94 0.95 -16.43
N GLU A 44 -8.21 0.85 -15.13
CA GLU A 44 -7.87 1.82 -14.09
C GLU A 44 -6.78 1.27 -13.14
N PHE A 45 -6.26 0.08 -13.39
CA PHE A 45 -5.12 -0.48 -12.68
C PHE A 45 -3.83 0.23 -13.11
N ILE A 46 -3.48 1.32 -12.41
CA ILE A 46 -2.34 2.17 -12.76
C ILE A 46 -1.40 2.32 -11.56
N HIS A 47 -0.22 1.70 -11.66
CA HIS A 47 0.87 1.88 -10.71
C HIS A 47 1.29 3.35 -10.59
N ASN A 48 1.45 3.82 -9.35
CA ASN A 48 1.92 5.18 -9.04
C ASN A 48 2.72 5.20 -7.73
N ILE A 49 3.49 6.28 -7.53
CA ILE A 49 4.39 6.42 -6.39
C ILE A 49 3.66 6.67 -5.05
N ASN A 50 2.50 7.33 -5.08
CA ASN A 50 1.69 7.54 -3.87
C ASN A 50 1.23 6.21 -3.27
N PHE A 51 0.84 5.25 -4.11
CA PHE A 51 0.46 3.91 -3.65
C PHE A 51 1.64 3.18 -3.01
N PHE A 52 2.86 3.41 -3.52
CA PHE A 52 4.06 2.82 -2.92
C PHE A 52 4.33 3.41 -1.54
N TYR A 53 4.25 4.74 -1.38
CA TYR A 53 4.39 5.36 -0.08
C TYR A 53 3.31 4.87 0.90
N MET A 54 2.05 4.78 0.47
CA MET A 54 0.96 4.29 1.30
C MET A 54 1.21 2.83 1.76
N ALA A 55 1.63 1.94 0.87
CA ALA A 55 1.98 0.57 1.23
C ALA A 55 3.08 0.52 2.30
N LEU A 56 4.11 1.37 2.21
CA LEU A 56 5.14 1.49 3.25
C LEU A 56 4.56 2.02 4.57
N THR A 57 3.70 3.04 4.54
CA THR A 57 3.11 3.58 5.77
C THR A 57 2.24 2.57 6.52
N MET A 58 1.67 1.58 5.83
CA MET A 58 0.93 0.47 6.44
C MET A 58 1.87 -0.65 6.91
N ALA A 59 2.86 -1.01 6.09
CA ALA A 59 3.76 -2.12 6.37
C ALA A 59 4.72 -1.85 7.54
N MET A 60 5.31 -0.65 7.62
CA MET A 60 6.35 -0.37 8.62
C MET A 60 5.84 -0.47 10.07
N PRO A 61 4.66 0.08 10.44
CA PRO A 61 4.09 -0.13 11.77
C PRO A 61 3.82 -1.61 12.08
N MET A 62 3.36 -2.39 11.10
CA MET A 62 3.17 -3.82 11.27
C MET A 62 4.49 -4.54 11.55
N GLY A 63 5.57 -4.19 10.84
CA GLY A 63 6.92 -4.70 11.13
C GLY A 63 7.39 -4.38 12.55
N VAL A 64 7.11 -3.17 13.04
CA VAL A 64 7.39 -2.77 14.44
C VAL A 64 6.57 -3.63 15.42
N LEU A 65 5.27 -3.82 15.15
CA LEU A 65 4.41 -4.66 15.98
C LEU A 65 4.90 -6.12 16.02
N MET A 66 5.33 -6.68 14.89
CA MET A 66 5.89 -8.03 14.84
C MET A 66 7.13 -8.17 15.72
N LEU A 67 8.08 -7.22 15.63
CA LEU A 67 9.26 -7.22 16.49
C LEU A 67 8.92 -7.10 17.98
N LEU A 68 7.89 -6.32 18.31
CA LEU A 68 7.47 -6.06 19.70
C LEU A 68 6.73 -7.25 20.30
N MET A 69 5.75 -7.79 19.58
CA MET A 69 4.88 -8.86 20.07
C MET A 69 5.55 -10.23 19.99
N MET A 70 6.47 -10.43 19.05
CA MET A 70 7.19 -11.70 18.85
C MET A 70 8.65 -11.60 19.29
N GLY A 71 8.94 -10.77 20.31
CA GLY A 71 10.30 -10.47 20.75
C GLY A 71 11.15 -11.70 21.13
N SER A 72 10.52 -12.79 21.58
CA SER A 72 11.21 -14.05 21.90
C SER A 72 11.86 -14.73 20.69
N MET A 73 11.38 -14.45 19.47
CA MET A 73 11.93 -14.98 18.22
C MET A 73 13.13 -14.19 17.70
N TYR A 74 13.37 -12.99 18.24
CA TYR A 74 14.40 -12.07 17.77
C TYR A 74 15.43 -11.80 18.87
N PRO A 75 16.41 -12.69 19.07
CA PRO A 75 17.28 -12.68 20.26
C PRO A 75 18.31 -11.52 20.28
N ASN A 76 18.64 -10.93 19.13
CA ASN A 76 19.67 -9.90 19.04
C ASN A 76 19.10 -8.49 19.33
N LYS A 77 19.26 -8.03 20.57
CA LYS A 77 18.78 -6.71 21.02
C LYS A 77 19.34 -5.54 20.20
N ARG A 78 20.61 -5.60 19.77
CA ARG A 78 21.23 -4.52 18.98
C ARG A 78 20.61 -4.45 17.59
N LEU A 79 20.43 -5.61 16.95
CA LEU A 79 19.77 -5.68 15.65
C LEU A 79 18.31 -5.24 15.74
N ASN A 80 17.57 -5.66 16.77
CA ASN A 80 16.19 -5.22 16.98
C ASN A 80 16.09 -3.70 17.11
N LEU A 81 17.00 -3.06 17.87
CA LEU A 81 17.04 -1.60 17.99
C LEU A 81 17.27 -0.92 16.64
N VAL A 82 18.21 -1.43 15.84
CA VAL A 82 18.46 -0.93 14.48
C VAL A 82 17.23 -1.10 13.60
N LEU A 83 16.54 -2.24 13.68
CA LEU A 83 15.33 -2.50 12.90
C LEU A 83 14.18 -1.58 13.32
N TYR A 84 13.95 -1.36 14.62
CA TYR A 84 12.96 -0.39 15.08
C TYR A 84 13.25 1.01 14.54
N ALA A 85 14.50 1.46 14.63
CA ALA A 85 14.90 2.76 14.12
C ALA A 85 14.73 2.85 12.59
N ALA A 86 15.12 1.81 11.85
CA ALA A 86 14.99 1.76 10.40
C ALA A 86 13.52 1.77 9.96
N LEU A 87 12.67 0.92 10.55
CA LEU A 87 11.24 0.87 10.25
C LEU A 87 10.55 2.21 10.58
N ALA A 88 10.87 2.81 11.72
CA ALA A 88 10.34 4.12 12.11
C ALA A 88 10.81 5.23 11.15
N ALA A 89 12.08 5.22 10.74
CA ALA A 89 12.60 6.19 9.78
C ALA A 89 11.92 6.05 8.41
N VAL A 90 11.79 4.83 7.88
CA VAL A 90 11.09 4.58 6.61
C VAL A 90 9.62 4.99 6.72
N PHE A 91 8.95 4.70 7.84
CA PHE A 91 7.58 5.16 8.09
C PHE A 91 7.48 6.68 8.03
N VAL A 92 8.32 7.41 8.77
CA VAL A 92 8.29 8.88 8.82
C VAL A 92 8.58 9.48 7.44
N LEU A 93 9.56 8.93 6.71
CA LEU A 93 9.88 9.40 5.36
C LEU A 93 8.75 9.12 4.36
N ALA A 94 8.17 7.91 4.37
CA ALA A 94 7.03 7.58 3.50
C ALA A 94 5.79 8.41 3.86
N PHE A 95 5.52 8.59 5.15
CA PHE A 95 4.43 9.44 5.63
C PHE A 95 4.63 10.89 5.18
N ALA A 96 5.82 11.45 5.39
CA ALA A 96 6.17 12.77 4.90
C ALA A 96 6.00 12.87 3.39
N ALA A 97 6.48 11.87 2.63
CA ALA A 97 6.35 11.84 1.17
C ALA A 97 4.89 11.84 0.69
N VAL A 98 3.98 11.11 1.37
CA VAL A 98 2.53 11.23 1.13
C VAL A 98 2.05 12.64 1.47
N ARG A 99 2.41 13.18 2.63
CA ARG A 99 1.90 14.49 3.07
C ARG A 99 2.40 15.66 2.23
N THR A 100 3.60 15.58 1.69
CA THR A 100 4.21 16.62 0.86
C THR A 100 4.10 16.33 -0.63
N GLN A 101 3.48 15.21 -1.02
CA GLN A 101 3.41 14.75 -2.41
C GLN A 101 4.81 14.69 -3.08
N ALA A 102 5.80 14.21 -2.34
CA ALA A 102 7.19 14.17 -2.80
C ALA A 102 7.32 13.29 -4.05
N LEU A 103 7.99 13.79 -5.10
CA LEU A 103 8.15 13.13 -6.39
C LEU A 103 6.83 12.86 -7.15
N VAL A 104 5.73 13.48 -6.74
CA VAL A 104 4.45 13.42 -7.47
C VAL A 104 4.37 14.60 -8.44
N GLY A 105 5.00 14.48 -9.61
CA GLY A 105 4.80 15.40 -10.73
C GLY A 105 3.55 15.03 -11.56
N ASP A 106 3.28 15.78 -12.64
CA ASP A 106 2.08 15.65 -13.48
C ASP A 106 1.73 14.19 -13.85
N LYS A 107 2.72 13.41 -14.28
CA LYS A 107 2.53 12.01 -14.67
C LYS A 107 2.11 11.13 -13.49
N GLN A 108 2.72 11.32 -12.32
CA GLN A 108 2.35 10.55 -11.13
C GLN A 108 1.00 11.01 -10.56
N PHE A 109 0.70 12.31 -10.67
CA PHE A 109 -0.60 12.87 -10.30
C PHE A 109 -1.73 12.18 -11.05
N VAL A 110 -1.73 12.21 -12.39
CA VAL A 110 -2.81 11.58 -13.19
C VAL A 110 -2.87 10.06 -12.97
N ARG A 111 -1.72 9.39 -12.82
CA ARG A 111 -1.66 7.94 -12.54
C ARG A 111 -2.25 7.57 -11.18
N SER A 112 -2.21 8.47 -10.20
CA SER A 112 -2.82 8.26 -8.88
C SER A 112 -4.29 8.68 -8.82
N MET A 113 -4.68 9.71 -9.56
CA MET A 113 -6.05 10.24 -9.54
C MET A 113 -7.02 9.40 -10.39
N ILE A 114 -6.59 8.79 -11.49
CA ILE A 114 -7.45 7.87 -12.26
C ILE A 114 -8.01 6.72 -11.40
N PRO A 115 -7.21 5.92 -10.67
CA PRO A 115 -7.74 4.86 -9.81
C PRO A 115 -8.55 5.43 -8.63
N HIS A 116 -8.16 6.58 -8.07
CA HIS A 116 -8.93 7.24 -7.01
C HIS A 116 -10.35 7.60 -7.47
N HIS A 117 -10.47 8.26 -8.62
CA HIS A 117 -11.75 8.64 -9.22
C HIS A 117 -12.58 7.40 -9.59
N SER A 118 -11.91 6.34 -10.07
CA SER A 118 -12.54 5.05 -10.37
C SER A 118 -13.23 4.45 -9.13
N GLY A 119 -12.60 4.54 -7.97
CA GLY A 119 -13.18 4.06 -6.72
C GLY A 119 -14.36 4.86 -6.20
N ALA A 120 -14.34 6.19 -6.36
CA ALA A 120 -15.50 7.02 -6.05
C ALA A 120 -16.72 6.61 -6.90
N ILE A 121 -16.52 6.32 -8.19
CA ILE A 121 -17.57 5.83 -9.07
C ILE A 121 -18.08 4.45 -8.63
N LEU A 122 -17.17 3.51 -8.31
CA LEU A 122 -17.53 2.18 -7.80
C LEU A 122 -18.42 2.30 -6.55
N MET A 123 -18.00 3.11 -5.56
CA MET A 123 -18.73 3.29 -4.32
C MET A 123 -20.13 3.88 -4.55
N CYS A 124 -20.27 4.92 -5.40
CA CYS A 124 -21.58 5.46 -5.72
C CYS A 124 -22.50 4.44 -6.42
N ARG A 125 -21.95 3.55 -7.26
CA ARG A 125 -22.74 2.55 -7.99
C ARG A 125 -23.18 1.37 -7.14
N GLU A 126 -22.31 0.88 -6.26
CA GLU A 126 -22.51 -0.38 -5.55
C GLU A 126 -23.04 -0.21 -4.12
N ALA A 127 -22.85 0.97 -3.49
CA ALA A 127 -23.37 1.21 -2.15
C ALA A 127 -24.92 1.29 -2.17
N PRO A 128 -25.61 0.70 -1.19
CA PRO A 128 -27.06 0.82 -1.06
C PRO A 128 -27.44 2.19 -0.49
N LEU A 129 -27.51 3.20 -1.37
CA LEU A 129 -27.78 4.59 -1.00
C LEU A 129 -29.28 4.91 -1.06
N ASP A 130 -29.87 5.18 0.10
CA ASP A 130 -31.31 5.50 0.25
C ASP A 130 -31.59 7.00 0.43
N ASP A 131 -30.63 7.75 0.99
CA ASP A 131 -30.81 9.18 1.26
C ASP A 131 -30.93 9.98 -0.06
N PRO A 132 -32.00 10.78 -0.26
CA PRO A 132 -32.22 11.49 -1.51
C PRO A 132 -31.13 12.51 -1.88
N GLU A 133 -30.53 13.18 -0.89
CA GLU A 133 -29.47 14.17 -1.12
C GLU A 133 -28.17 13.46 -1.54
N ILE A 134 -27.84 12.33 -0.90
CA ILE A 134 -26.68 11.52 -1.28
C ILE A 134 -26.89 10.89 -2.67
N ARG A 135 -28.10 10.45 -2.99
CA ARG A 135 -28.42 9.94 -4.34
C ARG A 135 -28.28 11.01 -5.40
N GLU A 136 -28.77 12.22 -5.16
CA GLU A 136 -28.58 13.34 -6.08
C GLU A 136 -27.09 13.68 -6.23
N LEU A 137 -26.33 13.69 -5.13
CA LEU A 137 -24.88 13.89 -5.15
C LEU A 137 -24.15 12.83 -5.99
N CYS A 138 -24.53 11.55 -5.92
CA CYS A 138 -23.88 10.48 -6.66
C CYS A 138 -24.33 10.40 -8.14
N PHE A 139 -25.64 10.50 -8.39
CA PHE A 139 -26.28 10.15 -9.66
C PHE A 139 -26.84 11.34 -10.45
N GLY A 140 -26.83 12.55 -9.89
CA GLY A 140 -27.26 13.76 -10.57
C GLY A 140 -26.41 14.08 -11.82
N PRO A 141 -26.86 14.99 -12.69
CA PRO A 141 -26.20 15.31 -13.96
C PRO A 141 -24.77 15.85 -13.80
N ASP A 142 -24.49 16.52 -12.68
CA ASP A 142 -23.15 16.97 -12.26
C ASP A 142 -22.66 16.28 -10.98
N GLY A 143 -23.28 15.14 -10.64
CA GLY A 143 -22.92 14.33 -9.50
C GLY A 143 -21.55 13.67 -9.64
N ILE A 144 -21.17 12.91 -8.61
CA ILE A 144 -19.88 12.24 -8.50
C ILE A 144 -19.64 11.36 -9.72
N ILE A 145 -20.59 10.52 -10.14
CA ILE A 145 -20.35 9.60 -11.27
C ILE A 145 -20.05 10.39 -12.56
N ALA A 146 -20.92 11.34 -12.90
CA ALA A 146 -20.82 12.09 -14.15
C ALA A 146 -19.55 12.96 -14.22
N SER A 147 -19.20 13.63 -13.12
CA SER A 147 -18.00 14.46 -13.04
C SER A 147 -16.71 13.61 -13.11
N GLN A 148 -16.63 12.56 -12.31
CA GLN A 148 -15.44 11.72 -12.20
C GLN A 148 -15.17 10.93 -13.49
N GLU A 149 -16.20 10.50 -14.23
CA GLU A 149 -16.03 9.88 -15.55
C GLU A 149 -15.42 10.85 -16.58
N ARG A 150 -15.87 12.11 -16.59
CA ARG A 150 -15.30 13.16 -17.46
C ARG A 150 -13.83 13.43 -17.11
N GLU A 151 -13.51 13.52 -15.82
CA GLU A 151 -12.17 13.75 -15.31
C GLU A 151 -11.22 12.59 -15.61
N ILE A 152 -11.67 11.33 -15.44
CA ILE A 152 -10.89 10.14 -15.84
C ILE A 152 -10.56 10.21 -17.34
N ALA A 153 -11.53 10.52 -18.19
CA ALA A 153 -11.30 10.62 -19.63
C ALA A 153 -10.29 11.72 -19.97
N GLN A 154 -10.37 12.88 -19.29
CA GLN A 154 -9.39 13.96 -19.43
C GLN A 154 -8.00 13.54 -18.96
N MET A 155 -7.88 12.91 -17.80
CA MET A 155 -6.61 12.46 -17.24
C MET A 155 -5.96 11.37 -18.10
N LYS A 156 -6.74 10.43 -18.67
CA LYS A 156 -6.22 9.44 -19.62
C LYS A 156 -5.62 10.12 -20.86
N ARG A 157 -6.30 11.10 -21.45
CA ARG A 157 -5.76 11.90 -22.57
C ARG A 157 -4.48 12.67 -22.19
N ILE A 158 -4.44 13.28 -20.99
CA ILE A 158 -3.24 13.96 -20.50
C ILE A 158 -2.09 12.97 -20.32
N MET A 159 -2.37 11.79 -19.76
CA MET A 159 -1.38 10.74 -19.53
C MET A 159 -0.78 10.20 -20.82
N GLU A 160 -1.58 10.07 -21.89
CA GLU A 160 -1.07 9.67 -23.21
C GLU A 160 -0.17 10.72 -23.85
N ARG A 161 -0.38 12.00 -23.52
CA ARG A 161 0.43 13.13 -24.02
C ARG A 161 1.76 13.30 -23.28
N LEU A 162 1.88 12.85 -22.02
CA LEU A 162 3.04 13.01 -21.12
C LEU A 162 4.02 11.82 -21.14
#